data_AF-A0AAD8ZUQ8-F1
#
_entry.id   AF-A0AAD8ZUQ8-F1
#
_cell.length_a   1.000
_cell.length_b   1.000
_cell.length_c   1.000
_cell.angle_alpha   90.00
_cell.angle_beta   90.00
_cell.angle_gamma   90.00
#
_symmetry.space_group_name_H-M   'P 1'
#
loop_
_entity.id
_entity.type
_entity.pdbx_description
1 polymer ?
#
loop_
_entity_poly.entity_id
_entity_poly.type
_entity_poly.pdbx_seq_one_letter_code
_entity_poly.pdbx_strand_id
1 'polypeptide(L)'
;MQQDIRPLLAVDIIEQLHKQFALLSGGRGRDGAPIITFPEYSGFNELPDEDFVNVVTYLTSIPSLDAASIGFIIIIDRRRDKWSSVKASLARIAGAFPGNLQLVLVLRPSRFFQRAIADIGIRLHREDFKMKIVMLNSLSDLHGYVDKGQLTCELGGSLQYCHSQWLHHRTVSQSLHRVRVTVSQSLHRESESQ
;
A
#
# COMPACT_ATOMS: atom_id res chain seq x y z
N MET A 1 21.17 19.68 11.96
CA MET A 1 19.79 19.78 12.48
C MET A 1 18.98 18.68 11.83
N GLN A 2 18.77 17.57 12.54
CA GLN A 2 17.89 16.50 12.09
C GLN A 2 16.48 17.01 12.35
N GLN A 3 15.77 17.42 11.29
CA GLN A 3 14.36 17.75 11.44
C GLN A 3 13.66 16.46 11.89
N ASP A 4 13.14 16.43 13.10
CA ASP A 4 12.23 15.37 13.53
C ASP A 4 10.99 15.45 12.64
N ILE A 5 10.99 14.70 11.54
CA ILE A 5 9.84 14.59 10.65
C ILE A 5 8.76 13.88 11.47
N ARG A 6 7.80 14.65 11.97
CA ARG A 6 6.63 14.13 12.66
C ARG A 6 5.98 13.05 11.77
N PRO A 7 5.69 11.85 12.30
CA PRO A 7 5.04 10.81 11.52
C PRO A 7 3.65 11.27 11.09
N LEU A 8 3.32 11.00 9.82
CA LEU A 8 2.03 11.33 9.22
C LEU A 8 0.90 10.57 9.93
N LEU A 9 -0.12 11.27 10.42
CA LEU A 9 -1.26 10.65 11.08
C LEU A 9 -2.44 10.48 10.12
N ALA A 10 -3.33 9.52 10.38
CA ALA A 10 -4.53 9.30 9.59
C ALA A 10 -5.41 10.56 9.51
N VAL A 11 -5.48 11.32 10.62
CA VAL A 11 -6.24 12.57 10.68
C VAL A 11 -5.67 13.65 9.77
N ASP A 12 -4.36 13.64 9.53
CA ASP A 12 -3.68 14.63 8.68
C ASP A 12 -3.98 14.37 7.19
N ILE A 13 -4.37 13.13 6.83
CA ILE A 13 -4.61 12.72 5.44
C ILE A 13 -5.96 12.01 5.24
N ILE A 14 -6.93 12.34 6.09
CA ILE A 14 -8.18 11.58 6.18
C ILE A 14 -8.97 11.66 4.87
N GLU A 15 -8.94 12.80 4.19
CA GLU A 15 -9.61 13.00 2.90
C GLU A 15 -8.99 12.13 1.80
N GLN A 16 -7.67 11.99 1.77
CA GLN A 16 -6.99 11.10 0.82
C GLN A 16 -7.29 9.63 1.12
N LEU A 17 -7.33 9.24 2.40
CA LEU A 17 -7.65 7.86 2.80
C LEU A 17 -9.07 7.47 2.36
N HIS A 18 -10.04 8.38 2.49
CA HIS A 18 -11.42 8.18 2.02
C HIS A 18 -11.54 7.93 0.51
N LYS A 19 -10.54 8.31 -0.31
CA LYS A 19 -10.53 8.02 -1.75
C LYS A 19 -10.31 6.54 -2.06
N GLN A 20 -9.75 5.76 -1.12
CA GLN A 20 -9.57 4.31 -1.22
C GLN A 20 -8.78 3.81 -2.45
N PHE A 21 -7.94 4.66 -3.05
CA PHE A 21 -7.12 4.25 -4.19
C PHE A 21 -5.96 3.30 -3.81
N ALA A 22 -5.69 3.15 -2.51
CA ALA A 22 -4.76 2.18 -1.94
C ALA A 22 -5.28 1.70 -0.58
N LEU A 23 -5.13 0.41 -0.28
CA LEU A 23 -5.71 -0.25 0.89
C LEU A 23 -4.66 -1.14 1.59
N LEU A 24 -4.63 -1.08 2.92
CA LEU A 24 -3.93 -2.04 3.77
C LEU A 24 -4.98 -2.84 4.56
N SER A 25 -5.48 -3.91 3.96
CA SER A 25 -6.60 -4.70 4.51
C SER A 25 -6.22 -5.57 5.71
N GLY A 26 -4.92 -5.76 5.95
CA GLY A 26 -4.39 -6.71 6.94
C GLY A 26 -3.87 -8.01 6.32
N GLY A 27 -4.10 -8.23 5.01
CA GLY A 27 -3.58 -9.39 4.29
C GLY A 27 -2.06 -9.52 4.36
N ARG A 28 -1.60 -10.77 4.28
CA ARG A 28 -0.19 -11.16 4.37
C ARG A 28 0.20 -12.15 3.26
N GLY A 29 1.42 -12.02 2.77
CA GLY A 29 2.07 -13.03 1.95
C GLY A 29 2.38 -14.30 2.74
N ARG A 30 2.87 -15.34 2.05
CA ARG A 30 3.20 -16.64 2.66
C ARG A 30 4.28 -16.55 3.75
N ASP A 31 5.18 -15.58 3.61
CA ASP A 31 6.28 -15.28 4.54
C ASP A 31 5.92 -14.20 5.57
N GLY A 32 4.68 -13.70 5.57
CA GLY A 32 4.25 -12.61 6.44
C GLY A 32 4.47 -11.21 5.85
N ALA A 33 4.89 -11.09 4.59
CA ALA A 33 5.01 -9.81 3.91
C ALA A 33 3.67 -9.03 3.91
N PRO A 34 3.63 -7.74 4.30
CA PRO A 34 2.41 -6.93 4.24
C PRO A 34 1.93 -6.74 2.80
N ILE A 35 0.61 -6.85 2.59
CA ILE A 35 -0.02 -6.64 1.28
C ILE A 35 -0.67 -5.25 1.23
N ILE A 36 -0.26 -4.42 0.27
CA ILE A 36 -0.98 -3.20 -0.10
C ILE A 36 -1.68 -3.46 -1.44
N THR A 37 -2.99 -3.20 -1.47
CA THR A 37 -3.80 -3.34 -2.69
C THR A 37 -4.11 -1.97 -3.24
N PHE A 38 -3.81 -1.75 -4.52
CA PHE A 38 -4.34 -0.65 -5.33
C PHE A 38 -5.55 -1.21 -6.09
N PRO A 39 -6.77 -1.09 -5.54
CA PRO A 39 -7.96 -1.62 -6.18
C PRO A 39 -8.24 -0.87 -7.49
N GLU A 40 -9.25 -1.34 -8.21
CA GLU A 40 -9.76 -0.61 -9.36
C GLU A 40 -10.26 0.78 -8.93
N TYR A 41 -9.70 1.82 -9.55
CA TYR A 41 -9.97 3.21 -9.21
C TYR A 41 -9.83 4.06 -10.48
N SER A 42 -10.96 4.54 -11.01
CA SER A 42 -11.01 5.21 -12.33
C SER A 42 -10.22 6.50 -12.41
N GLY A 43 -10.12 7.25 -11.30
CA GLY A 43 -9.36 8.50 -11.20
C GLY A 43 -7.89 8.33 -10.85
N PHE A 44 -7.32 7.11 -10.97
CA PHE A 44 -5.98 6.81 -10.43
C PHE A 44 -4.88 7.61 -11.11
N ASN A 45 -5.00 7.81 -12.42
CA ASN A 45 -3.97 8.50 -13.18
C ASN A 45 -3.97 10.01 -12.87
N GLU A 46 -5.15 10.55 -12.54
CA GLU A 46 -5.43 11.95 -12.24
C GLU A 46 -5.19 12.32 -10.77
N LEU A 47 -4.81 11.36 -9.92
CA LEU A 47 -4.46 11.64 -8.53
C LEU A 47 -3.28 12.63 -8.45
N PRO A 48 -3.38 13.67 -7.60
CA PRO A 48 -2.22 14.49 -7.26
C PRO A 48 -1.09 13.61 -6.71
N ASP A 49 0.15 13.89 -7.13
CA ASP A 49 1.30 13.09 -6.68
C ASP A 49 1.51 13.19 -5.17
N GLU A 50 1.21 14.34 -4.56
CA GLU A 50 1.23 14.54 -3.11
C GLU A 50 0.24 13.60 -2.39
N ASP A 51 -0.99 13.49 -2.88
CA ASP A 51 -1.98 12.58 -2.28
C ASP A 51 -1.49 11.13 -2.35
N PHE A 52 -0.93 10.73 -3.49
CA PHE A 52 -0.37 9.40 -3.68
C PHE A 52 0.78 9.13 -2.69
N VAL A 53 1.76 10.04 -2.62
CA VAL A 53 2.92 9.92 -1.72
C VAL A 53 2.45 9.85 -0.27
N ASN A 54 1.54 10.72 0.14
CA ASN A 54 1.02 10.77 1.51
C ASN A 54 0.33 9.46 1.91
N VAL A 55 -0.56 8.93 1.07
CA VAL A 55 -1.27 7.67 1.38
C VAL A 55 -0.29 6.49 1.40
N VAL A 56 0.60 6.37 0.41
CA VAL A 56 1.53 5.24 0.36
C VAL A 56 2.53 5.30 1.52
N THR A 57 3.02 6.50 1.86
CA THR A 57 3.89 6.71 3.04
C THR A 57 3.16 6.37 4.33
N TYR A 58 1.89 6.79 4.46
CA TYR A 58 1.09 6.44 5.62
C TYR A 58 0.90 4.92 5.73
N LEU A 59 0.44 4.25 4.67
CA LEU A 59 0.15 2.82 4.71
C LEU A 59 1.39 1.96 4.96
N THR A 60 2.54 2.36 4.42
CA THR A 60 3.82 1.65 4.64
C THR A 60 4.38 1.84 6.04
N SER A 61 4.00 2.91 6.76
CA SER A 61 4.38 3.13 8.16
C SER A 61 3.59 2.27 9.16
N ILE A 62 2.50 1.62 8.73
CA ILE A 62 1.60 0.88 9.62
C ILE A 62 2.17 -0.49 10.07
N PRO A 63 2.69 -1.34 9.16
CA PRO A 63 3.33 -2.59 9.58
C PRO A 63 4.49 -2.35 10.54
N SER A 64 4.77 -3.32 11.42
CA SER A 64 5.97 -3.28 12.27
C SER A 64 7.24 -3.28 11.42
N LEU A 65 8.35 -2.83 12.00
CA LEU A 65 9.66 -2.86 11.34
C LEU A 65 10.02 -4.28 10.88
N ASP A 66 9.75 -5.30 11.69
CA ASP A 66 9.98 -6.70 11.33
C ASP A 66 9.18 -7.11 10.10
N ALA A 67 7.88 -6.79 10.06
CA ALA A 67 7.04 -7.10 8.91
C ALA A 67 7.45 -6.31 7.65
N ALA A 68 7.80 -5.03 7.80
CA ALA A 68 8.26 -4.20 6.70
C ALA A 68 9.63 -4.66 6.16
N SER A 69 10.48 -5.25 7.00
CA SER A 69 11.81 -5.75 6.61
C SER A 69 11.75 -6.92 5.63
N ILE A 70 10.66 -7.71 5.65
CA ILE A 70 10.39 -8.78 4.68
C ILE A 70 10.23 -8.19 3.26
N GLY A 71 9.68 -6.97 3.19
CA GLY A 71 9.27 -6.31 1.96
C GLY A 71 7.77 -6.42 1.71
N PHE A 72 7.25 -5.51 0.89
CA PHE A 72 5.84 -5.39 0.60
C PHE A 72 5.47 -6.18 -0.66
N ILE A 73 4.30 -6.82 -0.61
CA ILE A 73 3.61 -7.31 -1.79
C ILE A 73 2.59 -6.27 -2.21
N ILE A 74 2.64 -5.87 -3.48
CA ILE A 74 1.68 -4.93 -4.06
C ILE A 74 0.76 -5.67 -5.00
N ILE A 75 -0.55 -5.49 -4.84
CA ILE A 75 -1.55 -5.94 -5.80
C ILE A 75 -2.09 -4.72 -6.52
N ILE A 76 -2.00 -4.69 -7.85
CA ILE A 76 -2.59 -3.63 -8.67
C ILE A 76 -3.74 -4.23 -9.48
N ASP A 77 -4.97 -3.81 -9.20
CA ASP A 77 -6.15 -4.23 -9.96
C ASP A 77 -6.49 -3.20 -11.03
N ARG A 78 -6.26 -3.56 -12.30
CA ARG A 78 -6.52 -2.73 -13.48
C ARG A 78 -7.30 -3.53 -14.52
N ARG A 79 -8.12 -4.49 -14.11
CA ARG A 79 -8.84 -5.37 -15.05
C ARG A 79 -9.81 -4.62 -15.96
N ARG A 80 -10.44 -3.54 -15.49
CA ARG A 80 -11.34 -2.70 -16.31
C ARG A 80 -10.69 -1.42 -16.88
N ASP A 81 -9.36 -1.35 -16.84
CA ASP A 81 -8.59 -0.18 -17.26
C ASP A 81 -7.97 -0.30 -18.66
N LYS A 82 -7.27 0.74 -19.09
CA LYS A 82 -6.40 0.71 -20.27
C LYS A 82 -4.99 0.25 -19.89
N TRP A 83 -4.25 -0.28 -20.86
CA TRP A 83 -2.83 -0.62 -20.67
C TRP A 83 -1.95 0.57 -20.26
N SER A 84 -2.31 1.78 -20.70
CA SER A 84 -1.66 3.00 -20.23
C SER A 84 -1.79 3.19 -18.72
N SER A 85 -2.95 2.88 -18.12
CA SER A 85 -3.16 2.95 -16.66
C SER A 85 -2.26 1.96 -15.91
N VAL A 86 -2.03 0.75 -16.46
CA VAL A 86 -1.10 -0.23 -15.88
C VAL A 86 0.32 0.32 -15.84
N LYS A 87 0.80 0.85 -16.98
CA LYS A 87 2.15 1.44 -17.06
C LYS A 87 2.30 2.64 -16.13
N ALA A 88 1.31 3.53 -16.10
CA ALA A 88 1.31 4.69 -15.22
C ALA A 88 1.33 4.28 -13.74
N SER A 89 0.56 3.25 -13.36
CA SER A 89 0.54 2.73 -11.99
C SER A 89 1.89 2.16 -11.58
N LEU A 90 2.52 1.36 -12.46
CA LEU A 90 3.85 0.81 -12.20
C LEU A 90 4.91 1.91 -12.08
N ALA A 91 4.91 2.90 -12.99
CA ALA A 91 5.85 4.01 -12.94
C ALA A 91 5.68 4.85 -11.66
N ARG A 92 4.44 5.15 -11.27
CA ARG A 92 4.15 5.92 -10.05
C ARG A 92 4.55 5.17 -8.78
N ILE A 93 4.30 3.86 -8.71
CA ILE A 93 4.76 3.03 -7.57
C ILE A 93 6.28 2.93 -7.54
N ALA A 94 6.93 2.68 -8.68
CA ALA A 94 8.39 2.61 -8.76
C ALA A 94 9.05 3.94 -8.32
N GLY A 95 8.49 5.08 -8.71
CA GLY A 95 9.06 6.39 -8.41
C GLY A 95 8.80 6.93 -6.99
N ALA A 96 7.77 6.44 -6.29
CA ALA A 96 7.31 7.05 -5.03
C ALA A 96 7.06 6.09 -3.87
N PHE A 97 7.25 4.76 -4.05
CA PHE A 97 7.04 3.82 -2.95
C PHE A 97 8.21 3.88 -1.95
N PRO A 98 7.98 4.20 -0.66
CA PRO A 98 9.04 4.48 0.30
C PRO A 98 9.61 3.22 0.98
N GLY A 99 9.05 2.04 0.70
CA GLY A 99 9.43 0.77 1.33
C GLY A 99 10.17 -0.20 0.41
N ASN A 100 10.66 -1.30 0.98
CA ASN A 100 11.21 -2.39 0.20
C ASN A 100 10.09 -3.14 -0.55
N LEU A 101 10.16 -3.20 -1.87
CA LEU A 101 9.18 -3.92 -2.70
C LEU A 101 9.68 -5.34 -2.98
N GLN A 102 8.96 -6.33 -2.48
CA GLN A 102 9.29 -7.75 -2.69
C GLN A 102 8.68 -8.26 -4.01
N LEU A 103 7.40 -7.97 -4.24
CA LEU A 103 6.63 -8.53 -5.35
C LEU A 103 5.49 -7.59 -5.74
N VAL A 104 5.30 -7.39 -7.05
CA VAL A 104 4.14 -6.66 -7.60
C VAL A 104 3.34 -7.59 -8.48
N LEU A 105 2.07 -7.79 -8.12
CA LEU A 105 1.09 -8.62 -8.80
C LEU A 105 0.10 -7.72 -9.52
N VAL A 106 0.07 -7.77 -10.85
CA VAL A 106 -0.77 -6.89 -11.67
C VAL A 106 -1.89 -7.69 -12.31
N LEU A 107 -3.13 -7.47 -11.89
CA LEU A 107 -4.31 -7.95 -12.60
C LEU A 107 -4.59 -7.02 -13.78
N ARG A 108 -4.22 -7.45 -14.98
CA ARG A 108 -4.26 -6.61 -16.19
C ARG A 108 -5.59 -6.77 -16.96
N PRO A 109 -5.92 -5.85 -17.87
CA PRO A 109 -7.06 -6.03 -18.76
C PRO A 109 -6.83 -7.23 -19.70
N SER A 110 -7.84 -8.10 -19.82
CA SER A 110 -7.74 -9.43 -20.47
C SER A 110 -7.49 -9.41 -21.98
N ARG A 111 -7.65 -8.26 -22.65
CA ARG A 111 -7.51 -8.12 -24.12
C ARG A 111 -6.13 -7.68 -24.61
N PHE A 112 -5.10 -7.67 -23.74
CA PHE A 112 -3.74 -7.22 -24.13
C PHE A 112 -2.78 -8.37 -24.44
N PHE A 113 -2.00 -8.22 -25.51
CA PHE A 113 -1.05 -9.22 -26.03
C PHE A 113 0.25 -9.34 -25.20
N GLN A 114 0.88 -10.52 -25.24
CA GLN A 114 2.15 -10.81 -24.53
C GLN A 114 3.30 -9.85 -24.90
N ARG A 115 3.33 -9.31 -26.14
CA ARG A 115 4.38 -8.36 -26.58
C ARG A 115 4.44 -7.10 -25.70
N ALA A 116 3.28 -6.58 -25.27
CA ALA A 116 3.24 -5.40 -24.41
C ALA A 116 3.86 -5.67 -23.02
N ILE A 117 3.71 -6.90 -22.50
CA ILE A 117 4.30 -7.32 -21.22
C ILE A 117 5.83 -7.40 -21.32
N ALA A 118 6.37 -7.91 -22.43
CA ALA A 118 7.81 -7.98 -22.67
C ALA A 118 8.45 -6.58 -22.68
N ASP A 119 7.79 -5.59 -23.29
CA ASP A 119 8.28 -4.20 -23.32
C ASP A 119 8.35 -3.56 -21.91
N ILE A 120 7.43 -3.92 -21.01
CA ILE A 120 7.48 -3.49 -19.60
C ILE A 120 8.66 -4.14 -18.91
N GLY A 121 8.86 -5.45 -19.08
CA GLY A 121 9.98 -6.17 -18.50
C GLY A 121 11.32 -5.55 -18.88
N ILE A 122 11.49 -5.16 -20.16
CA ILE A 122 12.72 -4.53 -20.65
C ILE A 122 12.92 -3.11 -20.08
N ARG A 123 11.85 -2.30 -19.96
CA ARG A 123 11.96 -0.93 -19.46
C ARG A 123 12.20 -0.86 -17.95
N LEU A 124 11.48 -1.66 -17.15
CA LEU A 124 11.69 -1.69 -15.70
C LEU A 124 13.00 -2.37 -15.29
N HIS A 125 13.50 -3.33 -16.08
CA HIS A 125 14.83 -3.92 -15.85
C HIS A 125 15.97 -2.93 -16.14
N ARG A 126 15.76 -1.91 -16.97
CA ARG A 126 16.78 -0.88 -17.26
C ARG A 126 16.96 0.15 -16.14
N GLU A 127 16.00 0.27 -15.22
CA GLU A 127 16.03 1.25 -14.14
C GLU A 127 16.54 0.67 -12.80
N ASP A 128 17.26 -0.46 -12.82
CA ASP A 128 17.87 -1.12 -11.64
C ASP A 128 16.92 -1.43 -10.47
N PHE A 129 15.60 -1.50 -10.73
CA PHE A 129 14.63 -1.88 -9.72
C PHE A 129 14.78 -3.37 -9.36
N LYS A 130 15.13 -3.67 -8.10
CA LYS A 130 15.16 -5.04 -7.53
C LYS A 130 13.77 -5.69 -7.35
N MET A 131 12.74 -5.14 -8.00
CA MET A 131 11.34 -5.49 -7.78
C MET A 131 10.88 -6.56 -8.78
N LYS A 132 10.34 -7.68 -8.29
CA LYS A 132 9.75 -8.71 -9.15
C LYS A 132 8.31 -8.32 -9.53
N ILE A 133 8.03 -8.22 -10.82
CA ILE A 133 6.68 -7.90 -11.34
C ILE A 133 6.11 -9.13 -12.03
N VAL A 134 4.86 -9.48 -11.71
CA VAL A 134 4.13 -10.58 -12.33
C VAL A 134 2.81 -10.06 -12.88
N MET A 135 2.61 -10.28 -14.18
CA MET A 135 1.38 -9.94 -14.89
C MET A 135 0.41 -11.12 -14.84
N LEU A 136 -0.73 -10.92 -14.22
CA LEU A 136 -1.76 -11.94 -13.98
C LEU A 136 -2.92 -11.74 -14.96
N ASN A 137 -3.49 -12.85 -15.46
CA ASN A 137 -4.62 -12.83 -16.38
C ASN A 137 -5.97 -13.02 -15.68
N SER A 138 -5.95 -13.56 -14.46
CA SER A 138 -7.15 -13.93 -13.71
C SER A 138 -6.95 -13.83 -12.20
N LEU A 139 -8.05 -13.83 -11.45
CA LEU A 139 -7.99 -13.99 -9.99
C LEU A 139 -7.46 -15.38 -9.60
N SER A 140 -7.70 -16.41 -10.40
CA SER A 140 -7.13 -17.74 -10.17
C SER A 140 -5.60 -17.71 -10.19
N ASP A 141 -5.00 -16.93 -11.10
CA ASP A 141 -3.55 -16.72 -11.13
C ASP A 141 -3.07 -16.02 -9.84
N LEU A 142 -3.80 -15.00 -9.38
CA LEU A 142 -3.52 -14.30 -8.12
C LEU A 142 -3.53 -15.25 -6.92
N HIS A 143 -4.50 -16.17 -6.87
CA HIS A 143 -4.64 -17.17 -5.80
C HIS A 143 -3.49 -18.18 -5.77
N GLY A 144 -2.69 -18.29 -6.85
CA GLY A 144 -1.44 -19.06 -6.83
C GLY A 144 -0.34 -18.39 -6.00
N TYR A 145 -0.35 -17.06 -5.90
CA TYR A 145 0.65 -16.28 -5.17
C TYR A 145 0.23 -15.97 -3.73
N VAL A 146 -1.04 -15.59 -3.53
CA VAL A 146 -1.57 -15.15 -2.23
C VAL A 146 -2.76 -16.02 -1.83
N ASP A 147 -2.78 -16.47 -0.58
CA ASP A 147 -3.88 -17.26 -0.03
C ASP A 147 -5.20 -16.47 -0.07
N LYS A 148 -6.32 -17.15 -0.37
CA LYS A 148 -7.64 -16.52 -0.45
C LYS A 148 -8.08 -15.88 0.86
N GLY A 149 -7.68 -16.44 2.01
CA GLY A 149 -7.94 -15.88 3.33
C GLY A 149 -7.22 -14.56 3.59
N GLN A 150 -6.26 -14.18 2.74
CA GLN A 150 -5.48 -12.94 2.83
C GLN A 150 -5.92 -11.87 1.82
N LEU A 151 -6.95 -12.16 1.01
CA LEU A 151 -7.47 -11.29 -0.04
C LEU A 151 -8.89 -10.84 0.28
N THR A 152 -9.25 -9.61 -0.06
CA THR A 152 -10.63 -9.12 0.07
C THR A 152 -11.55 -9.76 -0.97
N CYS A 153 -12.86 -9.60 -0.80
CA CYS A 153 -13.86 -10.23 -1.66
C CYS A 153 -13.79 -9.73 -3.12
N GLU A 154 -13.38 -8.49 -3.36
CA GLU A 154 -13.20 -7.92 -4.71
C GLU A 154 -12.08 -8.63 -5.51
N LEU A 155 -11.15 -9.26 -4.79
CA LEU A 155 -10.07 -10.09 -5.32
C LEU A 155 -10.38 -11.60 -5.22
N GLY A 156 -11.63 -11.96 -4.95
CA GLY A 156 -12.09 -13.34 -4.83
C GLY A 156 -11.57 -14.07 -3.60
N GLY A 157 -11.21 -13.33 -2.54
CA GLY A 157 -10.82 -13.87 -1.25
C GLY A 157 -11.94 -13.84 -0.20
N SER A 158 -11.58 -14.20 1.03
CA SER A 158 -12.50 -14.27 2.17
C SER A 158 -12.15 -13.33 3.32
N LEU A 159 -11.08 -12.52 3.18
CA LEU A 159 -10.70 -11.53 4.18
C LEU A 159 -11.77 -10.44 4.24
N GLN A 160 -12.39 -10.30 5.41
CA GLN A 160 -13.35 -9.23 5.66
C GLN A 160 -12.60 -7.91 5.89
N TYR A 161 -12.92 -6.91 5.06
CA TYR A 161 -12.35 -5.58 5.20
C TYR A 161 -13.48 -4.54 5.11
N CYS A 162 -13.54 -3.67 6.11
CA CYS A 162 -14.44 -2.52 6.14
C CYS A 162 -13.61 -1.25 6.29
N HIS A 163 -13.55 -0.42 5.26
CA HIS A 163 -12.67 0.75 5.25
C HIS A 163 -13.05 1.79 6.30
N SER A 164 -14.34 2.04 6.52
CA SER A 164 -14.79 2.99 7.54
C SER A 164 -14.40 2.55 8.95
N GLN A 165 -14.54 1.25 9.26
CA GLN A 165 -14.07 0.70 10.54
C GLN A 165 -12.55 0.75 10.65
N TRP A 166 -11.83 0.40 9.59
CA TRP A 166 -10.36 0.48 9.54
C TRP A 166 -9.90 1.92 9.84
N LEU A 167 -10.47 2.91 9.15
CA LEU A 167 -10.11 4.31 9.31
C LEU A 167 -10.44 4.83 10.71
N HIS A 168 -11.62 4.46 11.24
CA HIS A 168 -12.00 4.78 12.62
C HIS A 168 -10.99 4.21 13.63
N HIS A 169 -10.63 2.93 13.50
CA HIS A 169 -9.63 2.30 14.36
C HIS A 169 -8.25 2.99 14.26
N ARG A 170 -7.84 3.41 13.05
CA ARG A 170 -6.57 4.15 12.87
C ARG A 170 -6.57 5.47 13.63
N THR A 171 -7.64 6.26 13.50
CA THR A 171 -7.75 7.56 14.17
C THR A 171 -7.80 7.42 15.68
N VAL A 172 -8.56 6.45 16.20
CA VAL A 172 -8.65 6.18 17.65
C VAL A 172 -7.32 5.65 18.21
N SER A 173 -6.68 4.71 17.51
CA SER A 173 -5.39 4.16 17.96
C SER A 173 -4.32 5.26 18.07
N GLN A 174 -4.26 6.15 17.08
CA GLN A 174 -3.28 7.24 17.07
C GLN A 174 -3.61 8.34 18.09
N SER A 175 -4.88 8.65 18.33
CA SER A 175 -5.26 9.61 19.38
C SER A 175 -4.90 9.09 20.78
N LEU A 176 -5.14 7.79 21.04
CA LEU A 176 -4.76 7.13 22.28
C LEU A 176 -3.25 7.11 22.47
N HIS A 177 -2.47 6.82 21.42
CA HIS A 177 -1.01 6.87 21.48
C HIS A 177 -0.52 8.28 21.85
N ARG A 178 -1.09 9.33 21.22
CA ARG A 178 -0.74 10.72 21.53
C ARG A 178 -1.01 11.07 22.99
N VAL A 179 -2.19 10.70 23.52
CA VAL A 179 -2.53 10.94 24.94
C VAL A 179 -1.53 10.24 25.86
N ARG A 180 -1.17 8.97 25.58
CA ARG A 180 -0.20 8.22 26.38
C ARG A 180 1.17 8.89 26.40
N VAL A 181 1.65 9.39 25.27
CA VAL A 181 2.93 10.10 25.17
C VAL A 181 2.88 11.40 25.97
N THR A 182 1.82 12.21 25.81
CA THR A 182 1.67 13.47 26.55
C THR A 182 1.63 13.24 28.06
N VAL A 183 0.85 12.28 28.54
CA VAL A 183 0.77 11.96 29.98
C VAL A 183 2.14 11.50 30.51
N SER A 184 2.85 10.65 29.75
CA SER A 184 4.18 10.18 30.16
C SER A 184 5.20 11.32 30.26
N GLN A 185 5.15 12.28 29.33
CA GLN A 185 6.02 13.47 29.36
C GLN A 185 5.67 14.42 30.51
N SER A 186 4.38 14.61 30.82
CA SER A 186 3.95 15.41 31.96
C SER A 186 4.44 14.82 33.29
N LEU A 187 4.27 13.50 33.49
CA LEU A 187 4.75 12.81 34.70
C LEU A 187 6.27 12.89 34.84
N HIS A 188 7.01 12.76 33.74
CA HIS A 188 8.47 12.88 33.76
C HIS A 188 8.92 14.29 34.17
N ARG A 189 8.30 15.34 33.62
CA ARG A 189 8.59 16.74 34.00
C ARG A 189 8.26 17.06 35.46
N GLU A 190 7.17 16.50 35.98
CA GLU A 190 6.80 16.65 37.40
C GLU A 190 7.84 15.96 38.31
N SER A 191 8.38 14.81 37.91
CA SER A 191 9.43 14.11 38.66
C SER A 191 10.80 14.79 38.65
N GLU A 192 11.12 15.57 37.60
CA GLU A 192 12.37 16.36 37.52
C GLU A 192 12.28 17.71 38.21
N SER A 193 11.06 18.15 38.59
CA SER A 193 10.80 19.42 39.26
C SER A 193 10.74 19.29 40.80
N GLN A 194 10.97 18.09 41.34
CA GLN A 194 11.06 17.77 42.78
C GLN A 194 12.49 17.39 43.14
#